data_AF-A0A2V9PBK6-F1
#
_entry.id   AF-A0A2V9PBK6-F1
#
_cell.length_a   1.000
_cell.length_b   1.000
_cell.length_c   1.000
_cell.angle_alpha   90.00
_cell.angle_beta   90.00
_cell.angle_gamma   90.00
#
_symmetry.space_group_name_H-M   'P 1'
#
loop_
_entity.id
_entity.type
_entity.pdbx_description
1 polymer ?
#
loop_
_entity_poly.entity_id
_entity_poly.type
_entity_poly.pdbx_seq_one_letter_code
_entity_poly.pdbx_strand_id
1 'polypeptide(L)'
;MVLRTCKVSVTDLQDVEHYIEVTAATLYEAVATALAALQQDNWVGEIGQGLTTVSVVVQQPPVRHEVKIKDFISWLGRQGGSPAEIILREKLRKMLGRANQARK
;
A
#
# COMPACT_ATOMS: atom_id res chain seq x y z
N MET A 1 15.72 -4.99 22.15
CA MET A 1 15.61 -5.22 20.68
C MET A 1 14.76 -4.12 20.08
N VAL A 2 15.04 -3.70 18.85
CA VAL A 2 14.28 -2.63 18.17
C VAL A 2 13.22 -3.25 17.27
N LEU A 3 11.95 -2.92 17.50
CA LEU A 3 10.82 -3.35 16.67
C LEU A 3 10.75 -2.51 15.39
N ARG A 4 10.36 -3.15 14.28
CA ARG A 4 10.19 -2.51 12.98
C ARG A 4 8.86 -2.89 12.37
N THR A 5 8.20 -1.90 11.77
CA THR A 5 7.04 -2.12 10.91
C THR A 5 7.52 -2.67 9.57
N CYS A 6 6.98 -3.81 9.16
CA CYS A 6 7.32 -4.49 7.93
C CYS A 6 6.04 -4.80 7.16
N LYS A 7 6.02 -4.53 5.85
CA LYS A 7 5.04 -5.13 4.95
C LYS A 7 5.58 -6.50 4.53
N VAL A 8 4.82 -7.55 4.82
CA VAL A 8 5.13 -8.90 4.39
C VAL A 8 4.14 -9.30 3.31
N SER A 9 4.61 -9.80 2.17
CA SER A 9 3.77 -10.32 1.11
C SER A 9 4.14 -11.75 0.72
N VAL A 10 3.14 -12.51 0.28
CA VAL A 10 3.23 -13.90 -0.13
C VAL A 10 2.20 -14.17 -1.23
N THR A 11 2.59 -14.96 -2.22
CA THR A 11 1.70 -15.37 -3.31
C THR A 11 1.12 -16.75 -3.00
N ASP A 12 -0.19 -16.92 -3.15
CA ASP A 12 -0.86 -18.22 -3.02
C ASP A 12 -0.72 -19.08 -4.29
N LEU A 13 -1.26 -20.30 -4.26
CA LEU A 13 -1.24 -21.22 -5.40
C LEU A 13 -2.13 -20.77 -6.58
N GLN A 14 -2.99 -19.77 -6.38
CA GLN A 14 -3.80 -19.14 -7.42
C GLN A 14 -3.13 -17.89 -8.04
N ASP A 15 -1.86 -17.66 -7.73
CA ASP A 15 -1.07 -16.51 -8.20
C ASP A 15 -1.59 -15.15 -7.69
N VAL A 16 -2.25 -15.14 -6.53
CA VAL A 16 -2.74 -13.92 -5.87
C VAL A 16 -1.75 -13.49 -4.79
N GLU A 17 -1.27 -12.24 -4.86
CA GLU A 17 -0.42 -11.64 -3.82
C GLU A 17 -1.28 -11.18 -2.63
N HIS A 18 -0.99 -11.74 -1.46
CA HIS A 18 -1.52 -11.32 -0.17
C HIS A 18 -0.46 -10.57 0.60
N TYR A 19 -0.84 -9.52 1.32
CA TYR A 19 0.10 -8.79 2.15
C TYR A 19 -0.50 -8.31 3.47
N ILE A 20 0.34 -8.19 4.48
CA ILE A 20 -0.02 -7.67 5.80
C ILE A 20 1.11 -6.83 6.38
N GLU A 21 0.76 -5.82 7.17
CA GLU A 21 1.72 -5.06 7.95
C GLU A 21 1.87 -5.68 9.35
N VAL A 22 3.11 -6.03 9.71
CA VAL A 22 3.45 -6.61 11.01
C VAL A 22 4.52 -5.76 11.70
N THR A 23 4.61 -5.87 13.02
CA THR A 23 5.70 -5.29 13.80
C THR A 23 6.55 -6.43 14.35
N ALA A 24 7.84 -6.44 14.05
CA ALA A 24 8.74 -7.52 14.46
C ALA A 24 10.16 -7.01 14.78
N ALA A 25 10.86 -7.73 15.65
CA ALA A 25 12.27 -7.50 15.97
C ALA A 25 13.21 -8.17 14.97
N THR A 26 12.78 -9.25 14.31
CA THR A 26 13.59 -10.04 13.36
C THR A 26 12.83 -10.35 12.07
N LEU A 27 13.57 -10.71 11.01
CA LEU A 27 12.99 -11.16 9.75
C LEU A 27 12.08 -12.39 9.93
N TYR A 28 12.55 -13.39 10.67
CA TYR A 28 11.79 -14.62 10.88
C TYR A 28 10.55 -14.43 11.75
N GLU A 29 10.61 -13.54 12.74
CA GLU A 29 9.42 -13.15 13.49
C GLU A 29 8.39 -12.46 12.59
N ALA A 30 8.83 -11.53 11.72
CA ALA A 30 7.94 -10.89 10.75
C ALA A 30 7.24 -11.92 9.84
N VAL A 31 8.01 -12.87 9.31
CA VAL A 31 7.48 -13.94 8.45
C VAL A 31 6.51 -14.84 9.23
N ALA A 32 6.89 -15.29 10.43
CA ALA A 32 6.04 -16.16 11.24
C ALA A 32 4.72 -15.48 11.63
N THR A 33 4.77 -14.22 12.07
CA THR A 33 3.57 -13.45 12.42
C THR A 33 2.67 -13.24 11.20
N ALA A 34 3.25 -12.89 10.04
CA ALA A 34 2.48 -12.68 8.82
C ALA A 34 1.81 -13.98 8.33
N LEU A 35 2.55 -15.09 8.27
CA LEU A 35 2.00 -16.38 7.84
C LEU A 35 0.91 -16.88 8.79
N ALA A 36 1.10 -16.75 10.11
CA ALA A 36 0.09 -17.14 11.09
C ALA A 36 -1.20 -16.32 10.97
N ALA A 37 -1.09 -15.03 10.62
CA ALA A 37 -2.26 -14.17 10.38
C ALA A 37 -2.95 -14.51 9.06
N LEU A 38 -2.19 -14.66 7.96
CA LEU A 38 -2.74 -14.94 6.63
C LEU A 38 -3.41 -16.31 6.56
N GLN A 39 -2.88 -17.32 7.25
CA GLN A 39 -3.51 -18.66 7.30
C GLN A 39 -4.86 -18.68 8.03
N GLN A 40 -5.17 -17.68 8.85
CA GLN A 40 -6.46 -17.56 9.55
C GLN A 40 -7.51 -16.81 8.72
N ASP A 41 -7.12 -16.17 7.61
CA ASP A 41 -8.03 -15.41 6.77
C ASP A 41 -8.60 -16.30 5.66
N ASN A 42 -9.93 -16.46 5.65
CA ASN A 42 -10.64 -17.27 4.67
C ASN A 42 -10.56 -16.71 3.23
N TRP A 43 -10.04 -15.49 3.04
CA TRP A 43 -9.79 -14.90 1.72
C TRP A 43 -8.42 -15.24 1.15
N VAL A 44 -7.53 -15.85 1.94
CA VAL A 44 -6.20 -16.26 1.51
C VAL A 44 -6.26 -17.68 0.96
N GLY A 45 -5.77 -17.87 -0.27
CA GLY A 45 -5.63 -19.19 -0.88
C GLY A 45 -4.60 -20.07 -0.18
N GLU A 46 -4.46 -21.31 -0.64
CA GLU A 46 -3.44 -22.20 -0.09
C GLU A 46 -2.04 -21.63 -0.39
N ILE A 47 -1.22 -21.46 0.65
CA ILE A 47 0.16 -20.99 0.52
C ILE A 47 1.07 -22.21 0.39
N GLY A 48 1.76 -22.34 -0.75
CA GLY A 48 2.73 -23.42 -0.96
C GLY A 48 3.85 -23.42 0.09
N GLN A 49 4.07 -24.54 0.77
CA GLN A 49 5.08 -24.63 1.83
C GLN A 49 6.52 -24.87 1.32
N GLY A 50 6.69 -25.14 0.02
CA GLY A 50 7.98 -25.55 -0.55
C GLY A 50 8.78 -24.41 -1.18
N LEU A 51 8.31 -23.90 -2.32
CA LEU A 51 9.05 -22.93 -3.15
C LEU A 51 8.49 -21.50 -3.09
N THR A 52 7.42 -21.28 -2.31
CA THR A 52 6.81 -19.96 -2.21
C THR A 52 7.76 -19.00 -1.49
N THR A 53 8.07 -17.90 -2.15
CA THR A 53 8.94 -16.85 -1.59
C THR A 53 8.10 -15.84 -0.82
N VAL A 54 8.48 -15.57 0.43
CA VAL A 54 7.88 -14.51 1.24
C VAL A 54 8.75 -13.25 1.12
N SER A 55 8.14 -12.15 0.69
CA SER A 55 8.81 -10.85 0.56
C SER A 55 8.59 -10.02 1.81
N VAL A 56 9.65 -9.45 2.37
CA VAL A 56 9.59 -8.58 3.56
C VAL A 56 10.20 -7.23 3.26
N VAL A 57 9.40 -6.17 3.38
CA VAL A 57 9.81 -4.79 3.18
C VAL A 57 9.74 -4.06 4.51
N VAL A 58 10.90 -3.68 5.04
CA VAL A 58 11.01 -2.88 6.27
C VAL A 58 10.62 -1.43 5.96
N GLN A 59 9.61 -0.91 6.64
CA GLN A 59 9.11 0.45 6.45
C GLN A 59 9.72 1.41 7.48
N GLN A 60 11.05 1.58 7.56
CA GLN A 60 11.67 2.46 8.57
C GLN A 60 12.56 3.58 7.99
N PRO A 61 12.34 4.85 8.39
CA PRO A 61 11.17 5.37 9.12
C PRO A 61 9.93 5.41 8.21
N PRO A 62 8.74 4.96 8.67
CA PRO A 62 7.54 5.00 7.83
C PRO A 62 7.07 6.45 7.72
N VAL A 63 7.05 6.99 6.49
CA VAL A 63 6.50 8.33 6.25
C VAL A 63 5.02 8.20 5.92
N ARG A 64 4.17 8.52 6.89
CA ARG A 64 2.71 8.56 6.71
C ARG A 64 2.29 9.96 6.24
N HIS A 65 1.72 10.04 5.05
CA HIS A 65 1.07 11.26 4.55
C HIS A 65 -0.43 11.08 4.60
N GLU A 66 -1.10 11.89 5.43
CA GLU A 66 -2.56 11.94 5.46
C GLU A 66 -3.05 13.15 4.68
N VAL A 67 -3.87 12.91 3.66
CA VAL A 67 -4.49 13.96 2.87
C VAL A 67 -5.99 13.81 2.99
N LYS A 68 -6.66 14.81 3.58
CA LYS A 68 -8.12 14.85 3.59
C LYS A 68 -8.61 15.09 2.17
N ILE A 69 -9.53 14.25 1.70
CA ILE A 69 -10.10 14.39 0.35
C ILE A 69 -10.70 15.79 0.15
N LYS A 70 -11.38 16.34 1.17
CA LYS A 70 -11.93 17.71 1.12
C LYS A 70 -10.84 18.76 0.85
N ASP A 71 -9.71 18.66 1.53
CA ASP A 71 -8.61 19.63 1.40
C ASP A 71 -7.93 19.48 0.04
N PHE A 72 -7.77 18.24 -0.44
CA PHE A 72 -7.25 17.97 -1.77
C PHE A 72 -8.14 18.54 -2.88
N ILE A 73 -9.46 18.32 -2.80
CA ILE A 73 -10.42 18.86 -3.77
C ILE A 73 -10.45 20.40 -3.70
N SER A 74 -10.41 20.99 -2.51
CA SER A 74 -10.33 22.45 -2.33
C SER A 74 -9.04 23.02 -2.94
N TRP A 75 -7.89 22.40 -2.68
CA TRP A 75 -6.60 22.79 -3.26
C TRP A 75 -6.60 22.66 -4.79
N LEU A 76 -7.18 21.58 -5.32
CA LEU A 76 -7.42 21.40 -6.75
C LEU A 76 -8.35 22.48 -7.30
N GLY A 77 -9.30 23.02 -6.55
CA GLY A 77 -10.22 24.07 -7.00
C GLY A 77 -9.66 25.49 -6.94
N ARG A 78 -8.58 25.71 -6.18
CA ARG A 78 -8.02 27.05 -5.92
C ARG A 78 -7.50 27.72 -7.21
N GLN A 79 -7.81 29.00 -7.37
CA GLN A 79 -7.31 29.87 -8.44
C GLN A 79 -6.02 30.59 -8.00
N GLY A 80 -5.11 30.86 -8.93
CA GLY A 80 -3.81 31.51 -8.65
C GLY A 80 -2.76 30.61 -7.98
N GLY A 81 -1.53 31.10 -7.82
CA GLY A 81 -0.35 30.33 -7.37
C GLY A 81 0.80 30.47 -8.36
N SER A 82 1.89 29.75 -8.14
CA SER A 82 2.99 29.73 -9.11
C SER A 82 2.55 29.09 -10.44
N PRO A 83 3.14 29.47 -11.58
CA PRO A 83 2.84 28.84 -12.87
C PRO A 83 2.96 27.30 -12.82
N ALA A 84 3.95 26.77 -12.08
CA ALA A 84 4.15 25.35 -11.90
C ALA A 84 2.97 24.68 -11.17
N GLU A 85 2.44 25.28 -10.10
CA GLU A 85 1.30 24.75 -9.36
C GLU A 85 0.00 24.78 -10.17
N ILE A 86 -0.17 25.80 -11.02
CA ILE A 86 -1.33 25.90 -11.93
C ILE A 86 -1.31 24.73 -12.91
N ILE A 87 -0.17 24.51 -13.58
CA ILE A 87 0.02 23.40 -14.54
C ILE A 87 -0.16 22.05 -13.85
N LEU A 88 0.41 21.89 -12.65
CA LEU A 88 0.28 20.65 -11.85
C LEU A 88 -1.18 20.32 -11.55
N ARG A 89 -1.95 21.29 -11.03
CA ARG A 89 -3.37 21.06 -10.73
C ARG A 89 -4.19 20.77 -11.98
N GLU A 90 -3.91 21.43 -13.10
CA GLU A 90 -4.61 21.13 -14.35
C GLU A 90 -4.38 19.68 -14.81
N LYS A 91 -3.12 19.20 -14.74
CA LYS A 91 -2.77 17.80 -15.03
C LYS A 91 -3.52 16.84 -14.09
N LEU A 92 -3.54 17.10 -12.79
CA LEU A 92 -4.20 16.24 -11.81
C LEU A 92 -5.73 16.20 -12.00
N ARG A 93 -6.38 17.34 -12.33
CA ARG A 93 -7.81 17.37 -12.68
C ARG A 93 -8.12 16.49 -13.89
N LYS A 94 -7.28 16.54 -14.94
CA LYS A 94 -7.41 15.67 -16.13
C LYS A 94 -7.28 14.19 -15.78
N MET A 95 -6.34 13.82 -14.89
CA MET A 95 -6.20 12.43 -14.42
C MET A 95 -7.45 11.93 -13.69
N LEU A 96 -8.03 12.74 -12.81
CA LEU A 96 -9.26 12.39 -12.10
C LEU A 96 -10.48 12.29 -13.02
N GLY A 97 -10.58 13.17 -14.03
CA GLY A 97 -11.63 13.10 -15.05
C GLY A 97 -11.56 11.84 -15.92
N ARG A 98 -10.34 11.38 -16.27
CA ARG A 98 -10.12 10.12 -17.01
C ARG A 98 -10.44 8.88 -16.16
N ALA A 99 -10.09 8.90 -14.87
CA ALA A 99 -10.37 7.79 -13.96
C ALA A 99 -11.88 7.52 -13.76
N ASN A 100 -12.72 8.57 -13.82
CA ASN A 100 -14.18 8.44 -13.74
C ASN A 100 -14.85 7.96 -15.04
N GLN A 101 -14.19 8.09 -16.19
CA GLN A 101 -14.72 7.60 -17.47
C GLN A 101 -14.41 6.11 -17.68
N ALA A 102 -13.28 5.60 -17.17
CA ALA A 102 -12.90 4.19 -17.29
C ALA A 102 -13.69 3.23 -16.37
N ARG A 103 -14.59 3.74 -15.52
CA ARG A 103 -15.47 2.96 -14.64
C ARG A 103 -16.92 2.89 -15.14
N LYS A 104 -17.23 3.47 -16.29
CA LYS A 104 -18.52 3.33 -16.99
C LYS A 104 -18.35 2.42 -18.18
#